data_AF-A0A9D6UEI9-F1
#
_entry.id   AF-A0A9D6UEI9-F1
#
_cell.length_a   1.000
_cell.length_b   1.000
_cell.length_c   1.000
_cell.angle_alpha   90.00
_cell.angle_beta   90.00
_cell.angle_gamma   90.00
#
_symmetry.space_group_name_H-M   'P 1'
#
loop_
_entity.id
_entity.type
_entity.pdbx_description
1 polymer ?
#
loop_
_entity_poly.entity_id
_entity_poly.type
_entity_poly.pdbx_seq_one_letter_code
_entity_poly.pdbx_strand_id
1 'polypeptide(L)' 'MNVTSAANAPERPAQPLEQPRLDLAVIAEMVAPGARVLDVGCGDGALLKLLAQKKGVDGRGVEL' A
#
# COMPACT_ATOMS: atom_id res chain seq x y z
N MET A 1 -11.61 -29.17 37.65
CA MET A 1 -10.58 -29.74 36.74
C MET A 1 -10.26 -28.66 35.73
N ASN A 2 -9.12 -27.98 35.89
CA ASN A 2 -8.68 -26.92 34.99
C ASN A 2 -7.68 -27.53 34.01
N VAL A 3 -7.99 -27.52 32.72
CA VAL A 3 -7.04 -27.83 31.64
C VAL A 3 -6.63 -26.51 30.99
N THR A 4 -5.36 -26.16 31.19
CA THR A 4 -4.66 -25.08 30.49
C THR A 4 -4.51 -25.46 29.01
N SER A 5 -4.79 -24.55 28.07
CA SER A 5 -4.20 -24.65 26.73
C SER A 5 -3.99 -23.27 26.13
N ALA A 6 -2.70 -23.02 25.87
CA ALA A 6 -2.09 -22.17 24.87
C ALA A 6 -2.69 -20.78 24.62
N ALA A 7 -1.87 -19.79 24.97
CA ALA A 7 -1.91 -18.45 24.41
C ALA A 7 -2.11 -18.50 22.89
N ASN A 8 -3.23 -17.98 22.42
CA ASN A 8 -3.36 -17.49 21.05
C ASN A 8 -3.36 -15.96 21.14
N ALA A 9 -2.27 -15.34 20.69
CA ALA A 9 -2.22 -13.89 20.56
C ALA A 9 -3.33 -13.45 19.61
N PRO A 10 -4.07 -12.35 19.89
CA PRO A 10 -5.07 -11.89 18.94
C PRO A 10 -4.35 -11.49 17.66
N GLU A 11 -4.60 -12.23 16.58
CA GLU A 11 -4.25 -11.79 15.23
C GLU A 11 -4.91 -10.42 15.05
N ARG A 12 -4.07 -9.37 15.00
CA ARG A 12 -4.54 -7.99 14.87
C ARG A 12 -5.49 -7.95 13.67
N PRO A 13 -6.76 -7.54 13.82
CA PRO A 13 -7.64 -7.42 12.68
C PRO A 13 -6.98 -6.43 11.72
N ALA A 14 -6.71 -6.87 10.50
CA ALA A 14 -6.31 -5.99 9.42
C ALA A 14 -7.43 -4.96 9.27
N GLN A 15 -7.24 -3.79 9.90
CA GLN A 15 -8.23 -2.72 9.87
C GLN A 15 -8.45 -2.37 8.40
N PRO A 16 -9.68 -2.43 7.87
CA PRO A 16 -9.95 -1.92 6.54
C PRO A 16 -9.59 -0.44 6.57
N LEU A 17 -8.47 -0.09 5.93
CA LEU A 17 -8.07 1.30 5.73
C LEU A 17 -9.25 1.94 5.00
N GLU A 18 -10.07 2.75 5.69
CA GLU A 18 -11.07 3.60 5.04
C GLU A 18 -10.39 4.78 4.32
N GLN A 19 -9.06 4.88 4.39
CA GLN A 19 -8.26 5.97 3.81
C GLN A 19 -7.10 5.53 2.89
N PRO A 20 -7.10 4.37 2.18
CA PRO A 20 -5.96 4.00 1.34
C PRO A 20 -5.76 5.06 0.25
N ARG A 21 -6.84 5.72 -0.19
CA ARG A 21 -6.78 6.78 -1.20
C ARG A 21 -6.15 8.07 -0.69
N LEU A 22 -6.23 8.38 0.62
CA LEU A 22 -5.62 9.58 1.17
C LEU A 22 -4.10 9.42 1.22
N ASP A 23 -3.62 8.28 1.71
CA ASP A 23 -2.19 7.97 1.78
C ASP A 23 -1.55 8.00 0.38
N LEU A 24 -2.21 7.35 -0.59
CA LEU A 24 -1.78 7.37 -1.99
C LEU A 24 -1.74 8.80 -2.57
N ALA A 25 -2.70 9.66 -2.20
CA ALA A 25 -2.71 11.06 -2.63
C ALA A 25 -1.55 11.86 -2.02
N VAL A 26 -1.24 11.65 -0.73
CA VAL A 26 -0.09 12.29 -0.08
C VAL A 26 1.22 11.86 -0.76
N ILE A 27 1.40 10.55 -1.01
CA ILE A 27 2.57 10.04 -1.73
C ILE A 27 2.65 10.66 -3.13
N ALA A 28 1.52 10.78 -3.85
CA ALA A 28 1.49 11.39 -5.17
C ALA A 28 1.98 12.85 -5.17
N GLU A 29 1.69 13.62 -4.12
CA GLU A 29 2.19 15.00 -4.01
C GLU A 29 3.70 15.09 -3.77
N MET A 30 4.33 14.02 -3.27
CA MET A 30 5.77 13.96 -3.10
C MET A 30 6.51 13.59 -4.40
N VAL A 31 5.81 13.07 -5.41
CA VAL A 31 6.40 12.61 -6.67
C VAL A 31 6.40 13.73 -7.71
N ALA A 32 7.56 14.02 -8.29
CA ALA A 32 7.70 14.99 -9.36
C ALA A 32 6.98 14.53 -10.64
N PRO A 33 6.34 15.44 -11.41
CA PRO A 33 5.76 15.11 -12.70
C PRO A 33 6.81 14.50 -13.66
N GLY A 34 6.42 13.47 -14.42
CA GLY A 34 7.30 12.80 -15.38
C GLY A 34 8.42 11.95 -14.76
N ALA A 35 8.42 11.76 -13.45
CA ALA A 35 9.43 10.94 -12.78
C ALA A 35 9.39 9.47 -13.25
N ARG A 36 10.53 8.79 -13.11
CA ARG A 36 10.61 7.32 -13.21
C ARG A 36 10.44 6.72 -11.82
N VAL A 37 9.48 5.82 -11.65
CA VAL A 37 9.08 5.28 -10.34
C VAL A 37 9.19 3.75 -10.34
N LEU A 38 9.78 3.20 -9.28
CA LEU A 38 9.73 1.77 -8.95
C LEU A 38 8.90 1.61 -7.68
N ASP A 39 7.81 0.86 -7.77
CA ASP A 39 6.93 0.55 -6.65
C ASP A 39 7.17 -0.88 -6.16
N VAL A 40 7.66 -1.02 -4.92
CA VAL A 40 8.05 -2.31 -4.33
C VAL A 40 6.95 -2.78 -3.39
N GLY A 41 6.42 -3.99 -3.63
CA GLY A 41 5.19 -4.44 -2.98
C GLY A 41 3.98 -3.72 -3.56
N CYS A 42 3.90 -3.66 -4.89
CA CYS A 42 2.92 -2.84 -5.59
C CYS A 42 1.47 -3.29 -5.38
N GLY A 43 1.24 -4.51 -4.88
CA GLY A 43 -0.09 -5.02 -4.57
C GLY A 43 -1.02 -4.97 -5.79
N ASP A 44 -2.10 -4.19 -5.68
CA ASP A 44 -3.08 -3.99 -6.76
C ASP A 44 -2.68 -2.90 -7.79
N GLY A 45 -1.54 -2.24 -7.59
CA GLY A 45 -1.03 -1.18 -8.45
C GLY A 45 -1.78 0.15 -8.32
N ALA A 46 -2.57 0.37 -7.26
CA ALA A 46 -3.34 1.60 -7.07
C ALA A 46 -2.46 2.87 -7.06
N LEU A 47 -1.27 2.81 -6.45
CA LEU A 47 -0.32 3.92 -6.45
C LEU A 47 0.19 4.25 -7.85
N LEU A 48 0.71 3.25 -8.56
CA LEU A 48 1.21 3.44 -9.92
C LEU A 48 0.13 3.98 -10.87
N LYS A 49 -1.10 3.49 -10.75
CA LYS A 49 -2.23 4.00 -11.54
C LYS A 49 -2.51 5.48 -11.24
N LEU A 50 -2.51 5.86 -9.96
CA LEU A 50 -2.69 7.25 -9.55
C LEU A 50 -1.58 8.15 -10.08
N LEU A 51 -0.32 7.73 -9.96
CA LEU A 51 0.84 8.48 -10.42
C LEU A 51 0.86 8.63 -11.94
N ALA A 52 0.49 7.58 -12.68
CA ALA A 52 0.38 7.64 -14.14
C ALA A 52 -0.66 8.67 -14.57
N GLN A 53 -1.83 8.68 -13.91
CA GLN A 53 -2.93 9.60 -14.23
C GLN A 53 -2.64 11.05 -13.82
N LYS A 54 -2.09 11.28 -12.63
CA LYS A 54 -1.94 12.63 -12.06
C LYS A 54 -0.58 13.27 -12.31
N LYS A 55 0.47 12.47 -12.43
CA LYS A 55 1.86 12.94 -12.49
C LYS A 55 2.57 12.52 -13.78
N GLY A 56 1.96 11.67 -14.62
CA GLY A 56 2.53 11.24 -15.90
C GLY A 56 3.84 10.48 -15.75
N VAL A 57 3.96 9.67 -14.69
CA VAL A 57 5.20 8.92 -14.41
C VAL A 57 5.41 7.75 -15.37
N ASP A 58 6.67 7.40 -15.61
CA ASP A 58 7.07 6.09 -16.13
C ASP A 58 7.31 5.15 -14.94
N GLY A 59 6.28 4.38 -14.60
CA GLY A 59 6.22 3.59 -13.38
C GLY A 59 6.27 2.08 -13.62
N ARG A 60 6.99 1.34 -12.77
CA ARG A 60 7.01 -0.14 -12.77
C ARG A 60 6.80 -0.67 -11.37
N GLY A 61 6.06 -1.78 -11.26
CA GLY A 61 5.83 -2.47 -10.00
C GLY A 61 6.64 -3.77 -9.92
N VAL A 62 7.03 -4.17 -8.71
CA VAL A 62 7.59 -5.49 -8.41
C VAL A 62 6.95 -6.06 -7.16
N GLU A 63 6.64 -7.36 -7.19
CA GLU A 63 6.07 -8.15 -6.10
C GLU A 63 6.95 -9.41 -5.90
N LEU A 64 7.12 -9.87 -4.67
CA LEU A 64 7.96 -11.03 -4.30
C LEU A 64 7.16 -12.33 -4.17
#